data_AF-A0A9D8N8R3-F1
#
_entry.id   AF-A0A9D8N8R3-F1
#
_cell.length_a   1.000
_cell.length_b   1.000
_cell.length_c   1.000
_cell.angle_alpha   90.00
_cell.angle_beta   90.00
_cell.angle_gamma   90.00
#
_symmetry.space_group_name_H-M   'P 1'
#
loop_
_entity.id
_entity.type
_entity.pdbx_description
1 polymer ?
#
loop_
_entity_poly.entity_id
_entity_poly.type
_entity_poly.pdbx_seq_one_letter_code
_entity_poly.pdbx_strand_id
1 'polypeptide(L)'
;MGSASKILYTVGKVVNIIEIVMTSLMLLLGLVVMIFGETVAANIEALSGMLTMASGTGFTIGGAVALVISIVTLVLANNATRALDNGVKENAPHIVMIVIGVLGDIFYLLGGIFGLVAENTESSYSR
;
A
#
# COMPACT_ATOMS: atom_id res chain seq x y z
N MET A 1 19.09 15.26 5.03
CA MET A 1 18.23 14.31 4.27
C MET A 1 18.82 14.12 2.88
N GLY A 2 19.40 12.96 2.61
CA GLY A 2 19.90 12.64 1.25
C GLY A 2 18.75 12.68 0.24
N SER A 3 18.95 13.37 -0.90
CA SER A 3 17.92 13.60 -1.93
C SER A 3 17.24 12.32 -2.41
N ALA A 4 17.97 11.20 -2.40
CA ALA A 4 17.48 9.88 -2.80
C ALA A 4 16.31 9.37 -1.94
N SER A 5 16.36 9.56 -0.61
CA SER A 5 15.30 9.08 0.30
C SER A 5 13.96 9.77 0.02
N LYS A 6 13.95 11.09 -0.19
CA LYS A 6 12.74 11.86 -0.52
C LYS A 6 12.13 11.45 -1.86
N ILE A 7 12.98 11.19 -2.86
CA ILE A 7 12.51 10.71 -4.17
C ILE A 7 11.82 9.36 -4.00
N LEU A 8 12.44 8.42 -3.29
CA LEU A 8 11.88 7.09 -3.08
C LEU A 8 10.57 7.12 -2.29
N TYR A 9 10.43 7.99 -1.29
CA TYR A 9 9.15 8.18 -0.59
C TYR A 9 8.06 8.74 -1.49
N THR A 10 8.43 9.62 -2.40
CA THR A 10 7.49 10.17 -3.38
C THR A 10 7.05 9.08 -4.36
N VAL A 11 7.97 8.28 -4.86
CA VAL A 11 7.67 7.14 -5.74
C VAL A 11 6.78 6.12 -5.02
N GLY A 12 7.12 5.71 -3.79
CA GLY A 12 6.30 4.80 -3.00
C GLY A 12 4.87 5.31 -2.78
N LYS A 13 4.69 6.61 -2.50
CA LYS A 13 3.33 7.21 -2.42
C LYS A 13 2.55 7.11 -3.72
N VAL A 14 3.20 7.35 -4.86
CA VAL A 14 2.54 7.23 -6.17
C VAL A 14 2.17 5.77 -6.45
N VAL A 15 3.08 4.83 -6.18
CA VAL A 15 2.83 3.39 -6.35
C VAL A 15 1.68 2.91 -5.47
N ASN A 16 1.66 3.29 -4.19
CA ASN A 16 0.59 2.96 -3.27
C ASN A 16 -0.77 3.57 -3.71
N ILE A 17 -0.79 4.80 -4.24
CA ILE A 17 -2.02 5.37 -4.83
C ILE A 17 -2.50 4.55 -6.03
N ILE A 18 -1.60 4.11 -6.91
CA ILE A 18 -1.94 3.23 -8.04
C ILE A 18 -2.51 1.90 -7.51
N GLU A 19 -1.91 1.32 -6.47
CA GLU A 19 -2.38 0.09 -5.84
C GLU A 19 -3.79 0.24 -5.25
N ILE A 20 -4.08 1.37 -4.59
CA ILE A 20 -5.42 1.71 -4.10
C ILE A 20 -6.44 1.75 -5.24
N VAL A 21 -6.10 2.39 -6.36
CA VAL A 21 -6.98 2.47 -7.54
C VAL A 21 -7.23 1.09 -8.12
N MET A 22 -6.18 0.29 -8.33
CA MET A 22 -6.29 -1.07 -8.87
C MET A 22 -7.11 -1.98 -7.96
N THR A 23 -6.89 -1.90 -6.65
CA THR A 23 -7.65 -2.68 -5.65
C THR A 23 -9.11 -2.27 -5.61
N SER A 24 -9.41 -0.98 -5.76
CA SER A 24 -10.78 -0.47 -5.86
C SER A 24 -11.50 -0.99 -7.11
N LEU A 25 -10.79 -1.10 -8.24
CA LEU A 25 -11.32 -1.71 -9.47
C LEU A 25 -11.58 -3.21 -9.29
N MET A 26 -10.70 -3.94 -8.61
CA MET A 26 -10.91 -5.36 -8.29
C MET A 26 -12.12 -5.58 -7.38
N LEU A 27 -12.31 -4.71 -6.39
CA LEU A 27 -13.50 -4.69 -5.53
C LEU A 27 -14.79 -4.52 -6.35
N LEU A 28 -14.80 -3.53 -7.24
CA LEU A 28 -15.94 -3.28 -8.13
C LEU A 28 -16.20 -4.48 -9.04
N LEU A 29 -15.15 -5.09 -9.61
CA LEU A 29 -15.28 -6.30 -10.41
C LEU A 29 -15.86 -7.47 -9.59
N GLY A 30 -15.40 -7.68 -8.36
CA GLY A 30 -15.94 -8.71 -7.46
C GLY A 30 -17.43 -8.50 -7.18
N LEU A 31 -17.85 -7.26 -6.92
CA LEU A 31 -19.27 -6.90 -6.73
C LEU A 31 -20.09 -7.14 -7.99
N VAL A 32 -19.59 -6.75 -9.16
CA VAL A 32 -20.22 -7.02 -10.46
C VAL A 32 -20.38 -8.53 -10.65
N VAL A 33 -19.32 -9.32 -10.42
CA VAL A 33 -19.38 -10.79 -10.53
C VAL A 33 -20.38 -11.39 -9.55
N MET A 34 -20.53 -10.86 -8.33
CA MET A 34 -21.56 -11.32 -7.40
C MET A 34 -22.97 -11.05 -7.91
N ILE A 35 -23.25 -9.83 -8.36
CA ILE A 35 -24.59 -9.41 -8.82
C ILE A 35 -25.00 -10.15 -10.10
N PHE A 36 -24.10 -10.20 -11.10
CA PHE A 36 -24.38 -10.92 -12.34
C PHE A 36 -24.29 -12.43 -12.15
N GLY A 37 -23.43 -12.90 -11.24
CA GLY A 37 -23.31 -14.31 -10.86
C GLY A 37 -24.60 -14.86 -10.26
N GLU A 38 -25.32 -14.08 -9.47
CA GLU A 38 -26.66 -14.44 -8.96
C GLU A 38 -27.66 -14.64 -10.10
N THR A 39 -27.62 -13.77 -11.12
CA THR A 39 -28.47 -13.87 -12.32
C THR A 39 -28.10 -15.07 -13.20
N VAL A 40 -26.81 -15.38 -13.31
CA VAL A 40 -26.29 -16.53 -14.07
C VAL A 40 -26.54 -17.84 -13.33
N ALA A 41 -26.42 -17.88 -12.00
CA ALA A 41 -26.72 -19.04 -11.17
C ALA A 41 -28.19 -19.47 -11.26
N ALA A 42 -29.10 -18.51 -11.49
CA ALA A 42 -30.51 -18.81 -11.75
C ALA A 42 -30.76 -19.51 -13.11
N ASN A 43 -29.79 -19.47 -14.04
CA ASN A 43 -29.95 -19.91 -15.44
C ASN A 43 -28.93 -20.99 -15.87
N ILE A 44 -27.96 -21.37 -15.04
CA ILE A 44 -26.93 -22.39 -15.30
C ILE A 44 -26.98 -23.48 -14.21
N GLU A 45 -26.46 -24.68 -14.52
CA GLU A 45 -26.21 -25.74 -13.53
C GLU A 45 -25.64 -25.20 -12.21
N ALA A 46 -26.27 -25.58 -11.10
CA ALA A 46 -26.07 -25.01 -9.76
C ALA A 46 -24.59 -24.95 -9.31
N LEU A 47 -23.74 -25.86 -9.80
CA LEU A 47 -22.31 -25.90 -9.49
C LEU A 47 -21.54 -24.70 -10.07
N SER A 48 -21.85 -24.29 -11.30
CA SER A 48 -21.17 -23.18 -11.99
C SER A 48 -21.56 -21.82 -11.39
N GLY A 49 -22.84 -21.66 -11.02
CA GLY A 49 -23.34 -20.47 -10.33
C GLY A 49 -22.70 -20.26 -8.95
N MET A 50 -22.58 -21.35 -8.18
CA MET A 50 -21.95 -21.33 -6.86
C MET A 50 -20.45 -20.98 -6.91
N LEU A 51 -19.71 -21.53 -7.89
CA LEU A 51 -18.30 -21.17 -8.13
C LEU A 51 -18.13 -19.68 -8.49
N THR A 52 -19.02 -19.16 -9.34
CA THR A 52 -19.02 -17.75 -9.74
C THR A 52 -19.23 -16.84 -8.53
N MET A 53 -20.24 -17.12 -7.70
CA MET A 53 -20.50 -16.37 -6.47
C MET A 53 -19.35 -16.44 -5.46
N ALA A 54 -18.75 -17.63 -5.27
CA ALA A 54 -17.61 -17.81 -4.37
C ALA A 54 -16.39 -17.00 -4.82
N SER A 55 -16.12 -16.97 -6.14
CA SER A 55 -15.04 -16.17 -6.70
C SER A 55 -15.26 -14.67 -6.52
N GLY A 56 -16.47 -14.17 -6.78
CA GLY A 56 -16.84 -12.77 -6.57
C GLY A 56 -16.68 -12.35 -5.10
N THR A 57 -17.14 -13.20 -4.18
CA THR A 57 -16.98 -12.98 -2.73
C THR A 57 -15.50 -12.93 -2.33
N GLY A 58 -14.67 -13.83 -2.86
CA GLY A 58 -13.23 -13.85 -2.62
C GLY A 58 -12.54 -12.57 -3.10
N PHE A 59 -12.86 -12.10 -4.31
CA PHE A 59 -12.37 -10.81 -4.82
C PHE A 59 -12.83 -9.62 -3.97
N THR A 60 -14.07 -9.63 -3.50
CA THR A 60 -14.59 -8.54 -2.66
C THR A 60 -13.93 -8.49 -1.29
N ILE A 61 -13.80 -9.62 -0.59
CA ILE A 61 -13.15 -9.66 0.73
C ILE A 61 -11.65 -9.35 0.61
N GLY A 62 -10.97 -10.01 -0.32
CA GLY A 62 -9.54 -9.80 -0.55
C GLY A 62 -9.23 -8.35 -0.92
N GLY A 63 -10.01 -7.78 -1.85
CA GLY A 63 -9.89 -6.39 -2.25
C GLY A 63 -10.19 -5.41 -1.11
N ALA A 64 -11.19 -5.68 -0.27
CA ALA A 64 -11.51 -4.81 0.88
C ALA A 64 -10.37 -4.77 1.90
N VAL A 65 -9.78 -5.92 2.22
CA VAL A 65 -8.65 -6.01 3.16
C VAL A 65 -7.42 -5.30 2.59
N ALA A 66 -7.08 -5.58 1.33
CA ALA A 66 -5.96 -4.92 0.66
C ALA A 66 -6.13 -3.39 0.63
N LEU A 67 -7.34 -2.91 0.33
CA LEU A 67 -7.64 -1.48 0.29
C LEU A 67 -7.40 -0.79 1.64
N VAL A 68 -7.82 -1.42 2.74
CA VAL A 68 -7.59 -0.90 4.10
C VAL A 68 -6.08 -0.81 4.38
N ILE A 69 -5.32 -1.85 4.05
CA ILE A 69 -3.87 -1.87 4.26
C ILE A 69 -3.19 -0.75 3.45
N SER A 70 -3.51 -0.60 2.16
CA SER A 70 -2.92 0.42 1.31
C SER A 70 -3.22 1.84 1.80
N ILE A 71 -4.46 2.12 2.25
CA ILE A 71 -4.85 3.42 2.82
C ILE A 71 -4.08 3.71 4.12
N VAL A 72 -4.02 2.75 5.05
CA VAL A 72 -3.27 2.91 6.31
C VAL A 72 -1.81 3.20 6.02
N THR A 73 -1.21 2.44 5.11
CA THR A 73 0.16 2.64 4.66
C THR A 73 0.38 4.05 4.09
N LEU A 74 -0.54 4.54 3.26
CA LEU A 74 -0.44 5.88 2.67
C LEU A 74 -0.51 6.97 3.74
N VAL A 75 -1.39 6.82 4.72
CA VAL A 75 -1.53 7.77 5.85
C VAL A 75 -0.25 7.80 6.69
N LEU A 76 0.29 6.63 7.03
CA LEU A 76 1.54 6.54 7.80
C LEU A 76 2.73 7.13 7.03
N ALA A 77 2.85 6.84 5.74
CA ALA A 77 3.90 7.39 4.88
C ALA A 77 3.81 8.92 4.76
N ASN A 78 2.60 9.47 4.67
CA ASN A 78 2.38 10.92 4.67
C ASN A 78 2.78 11.56 6.00
N ASN A 79 2.42 10.95 7.12
CA ASN A 79 2.79 11.44 8.45
C ASN A 79 4.30 11.39 8.67
N ALA A 80 4.96 10.30 8.28
CA ALA A 80 6.41 10.16 8.35
C ALA A 80 7.12 11.23 7.49
N THR A 81 6.65 11.44 6.25
CA THR A 81 7.20 12.48 5.37
C THR A 81 7.02 13.89 5.96
N ARG A 82 5.84 14.19 6.52
CA ARG A 82 5.58 15.48 7.19
C ARG A 82 6.47 15.72 8.41
N ALA A 83 6.70 14.69 9.22
CA ALA A 83 7.61 14.80 10.36
C ALA A 83 9.03 15.19 9.88
N LEU A 84 9.50 14.55 8.81
CA LEU A 84 10.80 14.83 8.20
C LEU A 84 10.87 16.24 7.61
N ASP A 85 9.83 16.70 6.92
CA ASP A 85 9.77 18.05 6.34
C ASP A 85 9.69 19.15 7.42
N ASN A 86 9.11 18.84 8.58
CA ASN A 86 9.12 19.71 9.76
C ASN A 86 10.48 19.73 10.51
N GLY A 87 11.50 19.06 9.96
CA GLY A 87 12.85 19.07 10.52
C GLY A 87 13.03 18.15 11.73
N VAL A 88 12.13 17.17 11.93
CA VAL A 88 12.35 16.10 12.92
C VAL A 88 13.50 15.23 12.42
N LYS A 89 14.70 15.50 12.94
CA LYS A 89 15.93 14.74 12.69
C LYS A 89 16.02 13.55 13.63
N GLU A 90 15.14 12.59 13.41
CA GLU A 90 15.11 11.36 14.17
C GLU A 90 15.07 10.17 13.22
N ASN A 91 15.63 9.05 13.66
CA ASN A 91 15.53 7.78 12.93
C ASN A 91 14.07 7.29 12.83
N ALA A 92 13.15 7.78 13.67
CA ALA A 92 11.80 7.25 13.81
C ALA A 92 10.96 7.29 12.51
N PRO A 93 10.87 8.41 11.76
CA PRO A 93 10.15 8.43 10.48
C PRO A 93 10.79 7.49 9.44
N HIS A 94 12.12 7.35 9.43
CA HIS A 94 12.80 6.41 8.53
C HIS A 94 12.49 4.95 8.89
N ILE A 95 12.44 4.60 10.18
CA ILE A 95 12.03 3.27 10.65
C ILE A 95 10.57 2.97 10.27
N VAL A 96 9.67 3.94 10.41
CA VAL A 96 8.27 3.78 9.97
C VAL A 96 8.19 3.42 8.48
N MET A 97 8.98 4.09 7.64
CA MET A 97 9.03 3.79 6.19
C MET A 97 9.60 2.39 5.91
N ILE A 98 10.57 1.92 6.71
CA ILE A 98 11.08 0.54 6.61
C ILE A 98 9.98 -0.47 6.96
N VAL A 99 9.26 -0.27 8.07
CA VAL A 99 8.18 -1.16 8.50
C VAL A 99 7.09 -1.25 7.44
N ILE A 100 6.67 -0.09 6.93
CA ILE A 100 5.74 0.00 5.80
C ILE A 100 6.27 -0.78 4.59
N GLY A 101 7.55 -0.62 4.26
CA GLY A 101 8.11 -1.27 3.09
C GLY A 101 8.19 -2.80 3.20
N VAL A 102 8.36 -3.34 4.40
CA VAL A 102 8.27 -4.79 4.67
C VAL A 102 6.86 -5.31 4.40
N LEU A 103 5.82 -4.49 4.55
CA LEU A 103 4.43 -4.88 4.30
C LEU A 103 4.08 -4.98 2.81
N GLY A 104 4.94 -4.51 1.89
CA GLY A 104 4.73 -4.73 0.46
C GLY A 104 5.30 -3.69 -0.49
N ASP A 105 5.87 -2.58 -0.01
CA ASP A 105 6.37 -1.51 -0.89
C ASP A 105 7.89 -1.33 -0.78
N ILE A 106 8.59 -1.82 -1.80
CA ILE A 106 10.06 -1.76 -1.87
C ILE A 106 10.60 -0.32 -1.88
N PHE A 107 9.84 0.65 -2.38
CA PHE A 107 10.30 2.04 -2.45
C PHE A 107 10.31 2.69 -1.07
N TYR A 108 9.31 2.38 -0.23
CA TYR A 108 9.33 2.80 1.18
C TYR A 108 10.47 2.13 1.95
N LEU A 109 10.72 0.84 1.70
CA LEU A 109 11.83 0.12 2.32
C LEU A 109 13.19 0.75 1.98
N LEU A 110 13.46 0.90 0.69
CA LEU A 110 14.73 1.47 0.21
C LEU A 110 14.88 2.92 0.63
N GLY A 111 13.82 3.73 0.55
CA GLY A 111 13.84 5.10 1.01
C GLY A 111 14.14 5.20 2.51
N GLY A 112 13.57 4.29 3.32
CA GLY A 112 13.80 4.17 4.76
C GLY A 112 15.26 3.87 5.08
N ILE A 113 15.82 2.85 4.43
CA ILE A 113 17.22 2.43 4.61
C ILE A 113 18.17 3.58 4.20
N PHE A 114 17.99 4.16 3.01
CA PHE A 114 18.87 5.24 2.55
C PHE A 114 18.76 6.51 3.40
N GLY A 115 17.55 6.83 3.89
CA GLY A 115 17.34 7.94 4.83
C GLY A 115 18.12 7.74 6.13
N LEU A 116 17.98 6.55 6.73
CA LEU A 116 18.65 6.20 7.98
C LEU A 116 20.18 6.16 7.85
N VAL A 117 20.71 5.65 6.73
CA VAL A 117 22.15 5.67 6.46
C VAL A 117 22.68 7.10 6.32
N ALA A 118 21.97 7.96 5.59
CA ALA A 118 22.39 9.34 5.38
C ALA A 118 22.45 10.13 6.70
N GLU A 119 21.44 9.99 7.56
CA GLU A 119 21.35 10.71 8.83
C GLU A 119 22.44 10.28 9.83
N ASN A 120 22.71 8.98 9.93
CA ASN A 120 23.80 8.47 10.78
C ASN A 120 25.19 8.91 10.28
N THR A 121 25.36 9.01 8.96
CA THR A 121 26.60 9.51 8.34
C THR A 121 26.80 10.99 8.63
N GLU A 122 25.78 11.83 8.46
CA GLU A 122 25.83 13.27 8.77
C GLU A 122 26.13 13.53 10.27
N SER A 123 25.59 12.71 11.18
CA SER A 123 25.88 12.86 12.63
C SER A 123 27.33 12.53 13.01
N SER A 124 27.99 11.64 12.24
CA SER A 124 29.36 11.20 12.52
C SER A 124 30.41 12.24 12.13
N TYR A 125 30.10 13.13 11.18
CA TYR A 125 30.99 14.21 10.73
C TYR A 125 30.76 15.55 11.44
N SER A 126 29.76 15.65 12.31
CA SER A 126 29.43 16.86 13.08
C SER A 126 29.86 16.80 14.56
N ARG A 127 30.59 15.75 14.94
CA ARG A 127 31.27 15.59 16.23
C ARG A 127 32.77 15.83 16.08
#